data_AF-A0A224Y1T2-F1
#
_entry.id   AF-A0A224Y1T2-F1
#
_cell.length_a   1.000
_cell.length_b   1.000
_cell.length_c   1.000
_cell.angle_alpha   90.00
_cell.angle_beta   90.00
_cell.angle_gamma   90.00
#
_symmetry.space_group_name_H-M   'P 1'
#
loop_
_entity.id
_entity.type
_entity.pdbx_description
1 polymer ?
#
loop_
_entity_poly.entity_id
_entity_poly.type
_entity_poly.pdbx_seq_one_letter_code
_entity_poly.pdbx_strand_id
1 'polypeptide(L)'
;MERFHFVLLLALVRLTFGESIIGKREECNNEGEVVIVDTIKDIKCFTCICKNGFVECRPKEQCPSQDGCHMLLDQPKDGCCRKCKGCNHKGILRESGISWRDPREPCKILTCKAGVVTKI
;
A
#
# COMPACT_ATOMS: atom_id res chain seq x y z
N MET A 1 21.67 63.96 -5.21
CA MET A 1 22.93 63.20 -5.33
C MET A 1 23.16 62.48 -4.01
N GLU A 2 22.26 61.57 -3.66
CA GLU A 2 22.38 60.12 -3.94
C GLU A 2 23.62 59.51 -3.27
N ARG A 3 23.51 59.20 -1.97
CA ARG A 3 24.34 58.16 -1.35
C ARG A 3 23.42 57.18 -0.63
N PHE A 4 23.12 56.13 -1.39
CA PHE A 4 22.28 54.99 -1.09
C PHE A 4 22.59 54.37 0.29
N HIS A 5 21.56 54.29 1.12
CA HIS A 5 21.52 53.44 2.30
C HIS A 5 21.62 51.97 1.87
N PHE A 6 22.75 51.32 2.13
CA PHE A 6 22.88 49.87 2.01
C PHE A 6 22.17 49.20 3.19
N VAL A 7 20.85 49.04 3.08
CA VAL A 7 20.07 48.20 3.99
C VAL A 7 20.30 46.75 3.55
N LEU A 8 21.20 46.06 4.25
CA LEU A 8 21.42 44.61 4.06
C LEU A 8 20.21 43.85 4.63
N LEU A 9 19.19 43.63 3.81
CA LEU A 9 18.08 42.74 4.12
C LEU A 9 18.60 41.29 4.16
N LEU A 10 19.02 40.82 5.34
CA LEU A 10 19.21 39.40 5.61
C LEU A 10 17.83 38.73 5.55
N ALA A 11 17.44 38.27 4.37
CA ALA A 11 16.30 37.39 4.21
C ALA A 11 16.58 36.11 5.00
N LEU A 12 15.94 35.96 6.17
CA LEU A 12 15.88 34.69 6.89
C LEU A 12 15.02 33.74 6.05
N VAL A 13 15.65 33.10 5.06
CA VAL A 13 15.05 31.97 4.35
C VAL A 13 14.87 30.87 5.39
N ARG A 14 13.64 30.65 5.84
CA ARG A 14 13.29 29.45 6.62
C ARG A 14 13.44 28.27 5.68
N LEU A 15 14.60 27.62 5.69
CA LEU A 15 14.77 26.29 5.10
C LEU A 15 13.89 25.33 5.91
N THR A 16 12.72 25.02 5.37
CA THR A 16 11.97 23.85 5.79
C THR A 16 12.82 22.64 5.43
N PHE A 17 13.61 22.13 6.39
CA PHE A 17 14.20 20.79 6.27
C PHE A 17 13.03 19.81 6.32
N GLY A 18 12.52 19.43 5.15
CA GLY A 18 11.77 18.20 5.05
C GLY A 18 12.73 17.07 5.41
N GLU A 19 12.42 16.28 6.43
CA GLU A 19 13.14 15.04 6.69
C GLU A 19 13.04 14.16 5.45
N SER A 20 14.15 14.04 4.72
CA SER A 20 14.25 13.16 3.57
C SER A 20 15.00 11.91 3.98
N ILE A 21 14.48 10.76 3.59
CA ILE A 21 15.08 9.46 3.89
C ILE A 21 16.34 9.30 3.03
N ILE A 22 17.49 9.08 3.67
CA ILE A 22 18.76 8.82 2.99
C ILE A 22 18.89 7.30 2.77
N GLY A 23 19.10 6.87 1.52
CA GLY A 23 19.29 5.47 1.17
C GLY A 23 20.08 5.27 -0.13
N LYS A 24 20.68 4.08 -0.29
CA LYS A 24 21.37 3.63 -1.52
C LYS A 24 20.69 2.36 -2.04
N ARG A 25 20.75 2.12 -3.35
CA ARG A 25 20.33 0.83 -3.94
C ARG A 25 21.33 -0.27 -3.59
N GLU A 26 20.82 -1.44 -3.28
CA GLU A 26 21.63 -2.64 -3.07
C GLU A 26 22.22 -3.12 -4.40
N GLU A 27 23.53 -3.40 -4.41
CA GLU A 27 24.28 -3.85 -5.59
C GLU A 27 24.36 -5.38 -5.64
N CYS A 28 24.49 -5.92 -6.85
CA CYS A 28 24.64 -7.36 -7.09
C CYS A 28 25.50 -7.60 -8.33
N ASN A 29 26.09 -8.79 -8.43
CA ASN A 29 27.10 -9.07 -9.45
C ASN A 29 26.61 -10.02 -10.55
N ASN A 30 25.76 -10.99 -10.23
CA ASN A 30 25.35 -11.99 -11.21
C ASN A 30 23.96 -11.66 -11.74
N GLU A 31 23.89 -11.08 -12.94
CA GLU A 31 22.62 -10.75 -13.60
C GLU A 31 21.66 -11.94 -13.65
N GLY A 32 20.40 -11.71 -13.25
CA GLY A 32 19.35 -12.71 -13.22
C GLY A 32 19.37 -13.64 -12.00
N GLU A 33 20.37 -13.55 -11.11
CA GLU A 33 20.39 -14.35 -9.89
C GLU A 33 19.25 -13.97 -8.94
N VAL A 34 18.66 -14.97 -8.27
CA VAL A 34 17.71 -14.72 -7.19
C VAL A 34 18.49 -14.27 -5.96
N VAL A 35 18.21 -13.06 -5.48
CA VAL A 35 18.88 -12.48 -4.32
C VAL A 35 17.95 -12.57 -3.12
N ILE A 36 18.45 -13.13 -2.01
CA ILE A 36 17.69 -13.19 -0.75
C ILE A 36 18.07 -11.96 0.08
N VAL A 37 17.08 -11.10 0.34
CA VAL A 37 17.28 -9.86 1.10
C VAL A 37 16.58 -10.00 2.46
N ASP A 38 17.28 -10.58 3.44
CA ASP A 38 16.72 -10.91 4.77
C ASP A 38 16.33 -9.68 5.60
N THR A 39 16.76 -8.48 5.20
CA THR A 39 16.39 -7.21 5.84
C THR A 39 14.97 -6.74 5.48
N ILE A 40 14.35 -7.31 4.42
CA ILE A 40 12.98 -6.98 4.04
C ILE A 40 12.00 -7.77 4.90
N LYS A 41 11.19 -7.05 5.68
CA LYS A 41 10.08 -7.65 6.41
C LYS A 41 9.14 -8.38 5.43
N ASP A 42 8.77 -9.61 5.77
CA ASP A 42 7.94 -10.47 4.92
C ASP A 42 8.57 -10.74 3.53
N ILE A 43 9.91 -10.90 3.44
CA ILE A 43 10.63 -11.25 2.21
C ILE A 43 10.01 -12.42 1.44
N LYS A 44 9.32 -13.34 2.13
CA LYS A 44 8.53 -14.42 1.52
C LYS A 44 7.53 -13.94 0.45
N CYS A 45 7.10 -12.67 0.53
CA CYS A 45 6.15 -12.02 -0.37
C CYS A 45 6.76 -11.31 -1.56
N PHE A 46 8.08 -11.27 -1.64
CA PHE A 46 8.82 -10.64 -2.72
C PHE A 46 9.73 -11.65 -3.40
N THR A 47 9.90 -11.49 -4.69
CA THR A 47 10.97 -12.14 -5.45
C THR A 47 11.93 -11.03 -5.86
N CYS A 48 13.19 -11.16 -5.46
CA CYS A 48 14.23 -10.21 -5.82
C CYS A 48 15.21 -10.87 -6.78
N ILE A 49 15.60 -10.13 -7.82
CA ILE A 49 16.58 -10.57 -8.80
C ILE A 49 17.64 -9.49 -9.00
N CYS A 50 18.84 -9.90 -9.38
CA CYS A 50 19.84 -8.96 -9.87
C CYS A 50 19.47 -8.46 -11.26
N LYS A 51 19.38 -7.15 -11.43
CA LYS A 51 19.09 -6.51 -12.71
C LYS A 51 19.87 -5.21 -12.87
N ASN A 52 20.71 -5.16 -13.90
CA ASN A 52 21.59 -4.04 -14.22
C ASN A 52 22.52 -3.64 -13.06
N GLY A 53 23.09 -4.62 -12.36
CA GLY A 53 24.00 -4.44 -11.22
C GLY A 53 23.32 -4.08 -9.91
N PHE A 54 21.98 -4.06 -9.87
CA PHE A 54 21.21 -3.71 -8.67
C PHE A 54 20.13 -4.73 -8.37
N VAL A 55 19.82 -4.90 -7.09
CA VAL A 55 18.72 -5.77 -6.65
C VAL A 55 17.38 -5.12 -6.99
N GLU A 56 16.53 -5.82 -7.73
CA GLU A 56 15.15 -5.44 -8.00
C GLU A 56 14.17 -6.46 -7.41
N CYS A 57 13.33 -6.00 -6.48
CA CYS A 57 12.29 -6.81 -5.85
C CYS A 57 10.91 -6.53 -6.45
N ARG A 58 10.12 -7.58 -6.68
CA ARG A 58 8.71 -7.50 -7.11
C ARG A 58 7.83 -8.33 -6.17
N PRO A 59 6.61 -7.88 -5.86
CA PRO A 59 5.64 -8.70 -5.12
C PRO A 59 5.35 -10.00 -5.86
N LYS A 60 5.24 -11.11 -5.12
CA LYS A 60 4.80 -12.41 -5.68
C LYS A 60 3.30 -12.46 -5.96
N GLU A 61 2.52 -11.70 -5.19
CA GLU A 61 1.07 -11.63 -5.27
C GLU A 61 0.64 -10.16 -5.45
N GLN A 62 -0.36 -9.93 -6.30
CA GLN A 62 -1.01 -8.63 -6.43
C GLN A 62 -2.09 -8.50 -5.35
N CYS A 63 -1.92 -7.59 -4.40
CA CYS A 63 -2.93 -7.39 -3.36
C CYS A 63 -4.11 -6.54 -3.85
N PRO A 64 -5.35 -6.88 -3.45
CA PRO A 64 -6.53 -6.08 -3.79
C PRO A 64 -6.44 -4.70 -3.13
N SER A 65 -7.11 -3.70 -3.74
CA SER A 65 -7.22 -2.38 -3.12
C SER A 65 -7.87 -2.49 -1.74
N GLN A 66 -7.35 -1.71 -0.80
CA GLN A 66 -7.86 -1.58 0.56
C GLN A 66 -8.70 -0.32 0.74
N ASP A 67 -9.04 0.38 -0.34
CA ASP A 67 -9.83 1.60 -0.30
C ASP A 67 -11.23 1.33 0.28
N GLY A 68 -11.64 2.17 1.23
CA GLY A 68 -12.90 1.98 1.95
C GLY A 68 -12.95 0.76 2.87
N CYS A 69 -11.81 0.11 3.13
CA CYS A 69 -11.73 -0.94 4.14
C CYS A 69 -11.45 -0.36 5.53
N HIS A 70 -12.44 -0.42 6.41
CA HIS A 70 -12.30 0.03 7.80
C HIS A 70 -11.95 -1.11 8.77
N MET A 71 -11.86 -2.35 8.28
CA MET A 71 -11.50 -3.52 9.09
C MET A 71 -10.71 -4.53 8.26
N LEU A 72 -9.38 -4.48 8.39
CA LEU A 72 -8.48 -5.49 7.83
C LEU A 72 -8.39 -6.70 8.75
N LEU A 73 -8.37 -7.87 8.13
CA LEU A 73 -8.03 -9.12 8.80
C LEU A 73 -6.51 -9.30 8.81
N ASP A 74 -6.04 -10.08 9.78
CA ASP A 74 -4.62 -10.44 9.86
C ASP A 74 -4.15 -11.14 8.58
N GLN A 75 -2.88 -10.92 8.25
CA GLN A 75 -2.28 -11.53 7.09
C GLN A 75 -2.27 -13.06 7.29
N PRO A 76 -2.74 -13.83 6.30
CA PRO A 76 -2.68 -15.29 6.38
C PRO A 76 -1.22 -15.75 6.50
N LYS A 77 -0.98 -16.83 7.25
CA LYS A 77 0.36 -17.39 7.44
C LYS A 77 1.06 -17.69 6.11
N ASP A 78 0.28 -18.18 5.14
CA ASP A 78 0.75 -18.62 3.82
C ASP A 78 0.50 -17.60 2.70
N GLY A 79 0.02 -16.38 3.03
CA GLY A 79 -0.29 -15.36 2.02
C GLY A 79 0.37 -14.01 2.29
N CYS A 80 0.31 -13.14 1.29
CA CYS A 80 0.98 -11.83 1.33
C CYS A 80 0.01 -10.68 1.54
N CYS A 81 -1.25 -10.90 1.19
CA CYS A 81 -2.24 -9.85 1.22
C CYS A 81 -3.13 -9.97 2.45
N ARG A 82 -3.28 -8.85 3.16
CA ARG A 82 -4.37 -8.69 4.11
C ARG A 82 -5.67 -8.54 3.36
N LYS A 83 -6.73 -9.16 3.86
CA LYS A 83 -8.07 -9.10 3.28
C LYS A 83 -8.96 -8.19 4.12
N CYS A 84 -9.83 -7.45 3.45
CA CYS A 84 -10.87 -6.72 4.15
C CYS A 84 -11.94 -7.69 4.67
N LYS A 85 -12.46 -7.45 5.88
CA LYS A 85 -13.47 -8.34 6.47
C LYS A 85 -14.72 -8.41 5.58
N GLY A 86 -15.06 -9.62 5.15
CA GLY A 86 -16.31 -9.91 4.44
C GLY A 86 -17.52 -9.98 5.38
N CYS A 87 -18.71 -10.07 4.80
CA CYS A 87 -19.97 -10.17 5.52
C CYS A 87 -20.50 -11.61 5.45
N ASN A 88 -21.04 -12.10 6.56
CA ASN A 88 -21.89 -13.28 6.53
C ASN A 88 -23.35 -12.82 6.51
N HIS A 89 -24.01 -12.94 5.35
CA HIS A 89 -25.40 -12.53 5.17
C HIS A 89 -26.25 -13.75 4.80
N LYS A 90 -27.20 -14.11 5.67
CA LYS A 90 -28.09 -15.26 5.50
C LYS A 90 -27.32 -16.58 5.29
N GLY A 91 -26.20 -16.75 5.98
CA GLY A 91 -25.34 -17.95 5.88
C GLY A 91 -24.38 -17.93 4.69
N ILE A 92 -24.39 -16.89 3.85
CA ILE A 92 -23.52 -16.77 2.69
C ILE A 92 -22.42 -15.76 2.98
N LEU A 93 -21.16 -16.18 2.80
CA LEU A 93 -20.01 -15.30 2.86
C LEU A 93 -19.96 -14.42 1.60
N ARG A 94 -19.84 -13.12 1.82
CA ARG A 94 -19.75 -12.08 0.81
C ARG A 94 -18.47 -11.29 1.03
N GLU A 95 -17.64 -11.16 0.01
CA GLU A 95 -16.43 -10.35 0.08
C GLU A 95 -16.76 -8.87 0.33
N SER A 96 -15.85 -8.15 0.98
CA SER A 96 -16.02 -6.70 1.13
C SER A 96 -15.94 -6.01 -0.23
N GLY A 97 -16.81 -5.03 -0.46
CA GLY A 97 -16.90 -4.25 -1.69
C GLY A 97 -17.93 -4.77 -2.69
N ILE A 98 -18.46 -5.99 -2.50
CA ILE A 98 -19.45 -6.54 -3.43
C ILE A 98 -20.86 -6.08 -3.09
N SER A 99 -21.66 -5.91 -4.15
CA SER A 99 -23.08 -5.56 -4.06
C SER A 99 -23.92 -6.63 -4.75
N TRP A 100 -25.11 -6.91 -4.21
CA TRP A 100 -26.02 -7.94 -4.73
C TRP A 100 -27.48 -7.56 -4.49
N ARG A 101 -28.40 -8.15 -5.26
CA ARG A 101 -29.84 -8.01 -5.01
C ARG A 101 -30.32 -9.04 -4.01
N ASP A 102 -31.25 -8.68 -3.14
CA ASP A 102 -31.88 -9.64 -2.24
C ASP A 102 -32.78 -10.61 -3.06
N PRO A 103 -32.59 -11.93 -2.97
CA PRO A 103 -33.43 -12.89 -3.68
C PRO A 103 -34.91 -12.83 -3.29
N ARG A 104 -35.22 -12.39 -2.06
CA ARG A 104 -36.60 -12.27 -1.57
C ARG A 104 -37.22 -10.91 -1.87
N GLU A 105 -36.38 -9.90 -2.07
CA GLU A 105 -36.80 -8.52 -2.34
C GLU A 105 -35.94 -7.95 -3.47
N PRO A 106 -36.26 -8.24 -4.75
CA PRO A 106 -35.40 -7.93 -5.89
C PRO A 106 -35.09 -6.44 -6.09
N CYS A 107 -35.89 -5.55 -5.49
CA CYS A 107 -35.69 -4.11 -5.50
C CYS A 107 -34.68 -3.62 -4.46
N LYS A 108 -34.28 -4.46 -3.49
CA LYS A 108 -33.26 -4.12 -2.49
C LYS A 108 -31.89 -4.54 -3.01
N ILE A 109 -31.02 -3.55 -3.19
CA ILE A 109 -29.60 -3.78 -3.45
C ILE A 109 -28.86 -3.64 -2.12
N LEU A 110 -28.12 -4.67 -1.76
CA LEU A 110 -27.30 -4.73 -0.56
C LEU A 110 -25.83 -4.63 -0.97
N THR A 111 -25.00 -4.06 -0.10
CA THR A 111 -23.55 -4.01 -0.25
C THR A 111 -22.88 -4.47 1.03
N CYS A 112 -21.74 -5.15 0.90
CA CYS A 112 -20.90 -5.49 2.04
C CYS A 112 -19.72 -4.52 2.10
N LYS A 113 -19.50 -3.86 3.24
CA LYS A 113 -18.30 -3.06 3.49
C LYS A 113 -17.72 -3.38 4.86
N ALA A 114 -16.50 -3.91 4.89
CA ALA A 114 -15.74 -4.18 6.12
C ALA A 114 -16.53 -4.95 7.20
N GLY A 115 -17.32 -5.96 6.78
CA GLY A 115 -18.12 -6.81 7.66
C GLY A 115 -19.52 -6.29 7.98
N VAL A 116 -19.92 -5.14 7.43
CA VAL A 116 -21.25 -4.56 7.60
C VAL A 116 -22.03 -4.65 6.29
N VAL A 117 -23.26 -5.16 6.35
CA VAL A 117 -24.20 -5.17 5.22
C VAL A 117 -25.09 -3.93 5.31
N THR A 118 -25.11 -3.12 4.26
CA THR A 118 -26.00 -1.96 4.16
C THR A 118 -26.81 -2.01 2.87
N LYS A 119 -27.96 -1.32 2.85
CA LYS A 119 -28.73 -1.09 1.63
C LYS A 119 -28.15 0.12 0.90
N ILE A 120 -28.07 0.03 -0.43
CA ILE A 120 -27.74 1.16 -1.31
C ILE A 120 -28.94 1.59 -2.14
#